data_AF-A0A8J9ZQ12-F1
#
_entry.id   AF-A0A8J9ZQ12-F1
#
_cell.length_a   1.000
_cell.length_b   1.000
_cell.length_c   1.000
_cell.angle_alpha   90.00
_cell.angle_beta   90.00
_cell.angle_gamma   90.00
#
_symmetry.space_group_name_H-M   'P 1'
#
loop_
_entity.id
_entity.type
_entity.pdbx_description
1 polymer ?
#
loop_
_entity_poly.entity_id
_entity_poly.type
_entity_poly.pdbx_seq_one_letter_code
_entity_poly.pdbx_strand_id
1 'polypeptide(L)'
;MWNEKKVKGFINMADQQEDYPSEIHGGLVAFSDSLKSVEEVFKPLLQMGLEDVEKLESLDQAKLHLTAVYAINSLFWIYLTTQGIDPKDHPIKNELDRIRSYMNRVKEIEDKRKAAKVDKAAAKRIVKSALWEPAKQDKKMPGKRKQQDRAGPQNKKKRD
;
A
#
# COMPACT_ATOMS: atom_id res chain seq x y z
N MET A 1 -14.55 49.81 12.90
CA MET A 1 -13.29 50.45 12.46
C MET A 1 -12.15 49.76 13.22
N TRP A 2 -11.58 48.71 12.61
CA TRP A 2 -10.57 47.85 13.22
C TRP A 2 -9.21 48.58 13.20
N ASN A 3 -8.50 48.55 14.33
CA ASN A 3 -7.35 49.41 14.60
C ASN A 3 -6.11 48.91 13.81
N GLU A 4 -5.73 49.62 12.75
CA GLU A 4 -4.56 49.35 11.89
C GLU A 4 -3.24 49.18 12.66
N LYS A 5 -3.14 49.74 13.87
CA LYS A 5 -1.95 49.61 14.73
C LYS A 5 -1.73 48.17 15.20
N LYS A 6 -2.78 47.37 15.39
CA LYS A 6 -2.64 45.95 15.75
C LYS A 6 -2.14 45.13 14.57
N VAL A 7 -2.62 45.41 13.35
CA VAL A 7 -2.21 44.68 12.13
C VAL A 7 -0.75 44.97 11.79
N LYS A 8 -0.28 46.22 11.97
CA LYS A 8 1.13 46.59 11.77
C LYS A 8 2.08 45.97 12.81
N GLY A 9 1.60 45.63 14.01
CA GLY A 9 2.39 44.92 15.02
C GLY A 9 2.72 43.47 14.63
N PHE A 10 1.82 42.80 13.89
CA PHE A 10 2.05 41.42 13.43
C PHE A 10 2.99 41.33 12.23
N ILE A 11 3.13 42.40 11.43
CA ILE A 11 3.97 42.40 10.21
C ILE A 11 5.44 42.70 10.54
N ASN A 12 5.75 43.32 11.68
CA ASN A 12 7.12 43.69 12.07
C ASN A 12 7.92 42.60 12.80
N MET A 13 7.43 41.35 12.86
CA MET A 13 8.13 40.22 13.52
C MET A 13 9.08 39.44 12.61
N ALA A 14 9.43 39.96 11.43
CA ALA A 14 10.35 39.29 10.51
C ALA A 14 11.85 39.54 10.80
N ASP A 15 12.19 40.30 11.86
CA ASP A 15 13.58 40.69 12.14
C ASP A 15 13.90 40.71 13.65
N GLN A 16 13.38 39.74 14.41
CA GLN A 16 13.78 39.54 15.80
C GLN A 16 14.97 38.58 15.84
N GLN A 17 16.11 39.07 16.34
CA GLN A 17 17.20 38.22 16.81
C GLN A 17 16.61 37.26 17.84
N GLU A 18 16.47 35.98 17.48
CA GLU A 18 15.62 35.06 18.22
C GLU A 18 16.13 34.87 19.66
N ASP A 19 15.23 35.12 20.63
CA ASP A 19 15.50 35.16 22.07
C ASP A 19 15.53 33.74 22.66
N TYR A 20 16.47 32.93 22.19
CA TYR A 20 16.69 31.57 22.71
C TYR A 20 18.18 31.19 22.70
N PRO A 21 18.59 30.16 23.48
CA PRO A 21 19.99 29.72 23.56
C PRO A 21 20.55 29.29 22.20
N SER A 22 21.78 29.71 21.87
CA SER A 22 22.37 29.46 20.55
C SER A 22 22.60 27.95 20.27
N GLU A 23 22.67 27.13 21.32
CA GLU A 23 22.82 25.68 21.25
C GLU A 23 21.64 24.99 20.55
N ILE A 24 20.43 25.55 20.63
CA ILE A 24 19.22 24.97 20.01
C ILE A 24 18.89 25.58 18.64
N HIS A 25 19.56 26.65 18.25
CA HIS A 25 19.33 27.36 16.99
C HIS A 25 19.34 26.42 15.78
N GLY A 26 20.39 25.61 15.65
CA GLY A 26 20.52 24.68 14.53
C GLY A 26 19.39 23.64 14.49
N GLY A 27 18.93 23.17 15.66
CA GLY A 27 17.79 22.24 15.76
C GLY A 27 16.48 22.89 15.34
N LEU A 28 16.24 24.14 15.72
CA LEU A 28 15.04 24.90 15.36
C LEU A 28 14.97 25.19 13.86
N VAL A 29 16.10 25.60 13.25
CA VAL A 29 16.18 25.82 11.81
C VAL A 29 15.89 24.52 11.05
N ALA A 30 16.55 23.42 11.44
CA ALA A 30 16.31 22.11 10.81
C ALA A 30 14.87 21.61 10.98
N PHE A 31 14.26 21.86 12.14
CA PHE A 31 12.86 21.53 12.40
C PHE A 31 11.90 22.35 11.53
N SER A 32 12.10 23.67 11.46
CA SER A 32 11.34 24.57 10.59
C SER A 32 11.45 24.15 9.11
N ASP A 33 12.65 23.83 8.63
CA ASP A 33 12.84 23.40 7.24
C ASP A 33 12.20 22.04 6.97
N SER A 34 12.21 21.14 7.95
CA SER A 34 11.48 19.88 7.87
C SER A 34 9.97 20.11 7.77
N LEU A 35 9.42 21.05 8.56
CA LEU A 35 7.99 21.41 8.48
C LEU A 35 7.60 22.01 7.13
N LYS A 36 8.44 22.88 6.56
CA LYS A 36 8.24 23.39 5.19
C LYS A 36 8.20 22.26 4.17
N SER A 37 9.13 21.31 4.26
CA SER A 37 9.13 20.14 3.38
C SER A 37 7.87 19.30 3.52
N VAL A 38 7.35 19.12 4.74
CA VAL A 38 6.08 18.43 4.96
C VAL A 38 4.94 19.21 4.32
N GLU A 39 4.87 20.52 4.52
CA GLU A 39 3.84 21.38 3.93
C GLU A 39 3.80 21.26 2.39
N GLU A 40 4.96 21.28 1.72
CA GLU A 40 5.05 21.08 0.27
C GLU A 40 4.51 19.72 -0.17
N VAL A 41 4.78 18.64 0.57
CA VAL A 41 4.27 17.29 0.27
C VAL A 41 2.75 17.23 0.45
N PHE A 42 2.19 17.97 1.40
CA PHE A 42 0.75 17.97 1.69
C PHE A 42 -0.07 18.85 0.75
N LYS A 43 0.51 19.89 0.13
CA LYS A 43 -0.20 20.77 -0.82
C LYS A 43 -1.07 20.02 -1.85
N PRO A 44 -0.56 19.03 -2.62
CA PRO A 44 -1.40 18.31 -3.58
C PRO A 44 -2.52 17.51 -2.92
N LEU A 45 -2.27 16.95 -1.73
CA LEU A 45 -3.28 16.20 -0.97
C LEU A 45 -4.41 17.13 -0.49
N LEU A 46 -4.09 18.35 -0.06
CA LEU A 46 -5.06 19.35 0.40
C LEU A 46 -5.84 20.00 -0.74
N GLN A 47 -5.29 20.01 -1.96
CA GLN A 47 -5.95 20.51 -3.16
C GLN A 47 -6.85 19.46 -3.83
N MET A 48 -6.71 18.19 -3.46
CA MET A 48 -7.49 17.09 -4.02
C MET A 48 -8.94 17.12 -3.49
N GLY A 49 -9.91 17.05 -4.39
CA GLY A 49 -11.32 16.97 -4.01
C GLY A 49 -11.73 15.57 -3.58
N LEU A 50 -12.85 15.45 -2.85
CA LEU A 50 -13.44 14.14 -2.50
C LEU A 50 -13.76 13.32 -3.76
N GLU A 51 -14.20 13.99 -4.83
CA GLU A 51 -14.50 13.36 -6.12
C GLU A 51 -13.28 12.67 -6.75
N ASP A 52 -12.07 13.19 -6.52
CA ASP A 52 -10.85 12.60 -7.06
C ASP A 52 -10.43 11.36 -6.27
N VAL A 53 -10.72 11.33 -4.97
CA VAL A 53 -10.54 10.14 -4.12
C VAL A 53 -11.51 9.04 -4.54
N GLU A 54 -12.77 9.37 -4.81
CA GLU A 54 -13.79 8.40 -5.22
C GLU A 54 -13.47 7.71 -6.56
N LYS A 55 -12.69 8.35 -7.44
CA LYS A 55 -12.23 7.77 -8.72
C LYS A 55 -11.15 6.69 -8.56
N LEU A 56 -10.49 6.61 -7.39
CA LEU A 56 -9.41 5.64 -7.15
C LEU A 56 -9.96 4.21 -6.93
N GLU A 57 -9.12 3.19 -7.18
CA GLU A 57 -9.44 1.82 -6.78
C GLU A 57 -9.63 1.77 -5.24
N SER A 58 -10.58 0.97 -4.74
CA SER A 58 -10.88 0.88 -3.31
C SER A 58 -9.64 0.60 -2.44
N LEU A 59 -8.66 -0.15 -2.97
CA LEU A 59 -7.41 -0.42 -2.27
C LEU A 59 -6.51 0.84 -2.18
N ASP A 60 -6.48 1.65 -3.24
CA ASP A 60 -5.70 2.89 -3.28
C ASP A 60 -6.36 3.98 -2.42
N GLN A 61 -7.69 4.05 -2.38
CA GLN A 61 -8.43 4.87 -1.42
C GLN A 61 -8.05 4.53 0.02
N ALA A 62 -8.03 3.23 0.37
CA ALA A 62 -7.66 2.78 1.71
C ALA A 62 -6.22 3.15 2.07
N LYS A 63 -5.27 3.02 1.14
CA LYS A 63 -3.88 3.44 1.33
C LYS A 63 -3.77 4.94 1.57
N LEU A 64 -4.46 5.74 0.76
CA LEU A 64 -4.48 7.19 0.87
C LEU A 64 -5.02 7.63 2.24
N HIS A 65 -6.18 7.14 2.64
CA HIS A 65 -6.79 7.48 3.93
C HIS A 65 -5.92 7.04 5.11
N LEU A 66 -5.37 5.82 5.08
CA LEU A 66 -4.48 5.36 6.14
C LEU A 66 -3.20 6.20 6.24
N THR A 67 -2.64 6.61 5.10
CA THR A 67 -1.46 7.47 5.07
C THR A 67 -1.78 8.86 5.63
N ALA A 68 -2.91 9.46 5.24
CA ALA A 68 -3.36 10.75 5.75
C ALA A 68 -3.57 10.72 7.27
N VAL A 69 -4.29 9.71 7.77
CA VAL A 69 -4.54 9.54 9.21
C VAL A 69 -3.23 9.29 9.97
N TYR A 70 -2.33 8.45 9.45
CA TYR A 70 -1.01 8.24 10.06
C TYR A 70 -0.21 9.54 10.16
N ALA A 71 -0.23 10.35 9.11
CA ALA A 71 0.52 11.59 9.06
C ALA A 71 -0.04 12.64 10.03
N ILE A 72 -1.37 12.80 10.12
CA ILE A 72 -2.00 13.69 11.12
C ILE A 72 -1.63 13.27 12.54
N ASN A 73 -1.71 11.98 12.85
CA ASN A 73 -1.35 11.47 14.19
C ASN A 73 0.15 11.62 14.49
N SER A 74 1.01 11.51 13.47
CA SER A 74 2.45 11.75 13.60
C SER A 74 2.76 13.24 13.85
N LEU A 75 2.06 14.16 13.18
CA LEU A 75 2.18 15.60 13.46
C LEU A 75 1.70 15.93 14.87
N PHE A 76 0.63 15.27 15.33
CA PHE A 76 0.15 15.43 16.70
C PHE A 76 1.16 14.89 17.74
N TRP A 77 1.85 13.79 17.45
CA TRP A 77 2.96 13.30 18.28
C TRP A 77 4.08 14.34 18.41
N ILE A 78 4.47 14.96 17.29
CA ILE A 78 5.47 16.04 17.26
C ILE A 78 4.97 17.22 18.10
N TYR A 79 3.72 17.64 17.95
CA TYR A 79 3.11 18.70 18.75
C TYR A 79 3.16 18.42 20.25
N LEU A 80 2.79 17.21 20.70
CA LEU A 80 2.90 16.85 22.11
C LEU A 80 4.34 16.95 22.62
N THR A 81 5.30 16.53 21.80
CA THR A 81 6.73 16.63 22.11
C THR A 81 7.16 18.09 22.29
N THR A 82 6.64 19.03 21.47
CA THR A 82 6.96 20.47 21.63
C THR A 82 6.29 21.09 22.84
N GLN A 83 5.18 20.53 23.33
CA GLN A 83 4.55 20.92 24.59
C GLN A 83 5.22 20.29 25.83
N GLY A 84 6.28 19.49 25.64
CA GLY A 84 6.96 18.79 26.73
C GLY A 84 6.17 17.60 27.29
N ILE A 85 5.14 17.13 26.59
CA ILE A 85 4.35 15.95 26.95
C ILE A 85 5.02 14.73 26.31
N ASP A 86 5.38 13.70 27.09
CA ASP A 86 5.88 12.44 26.52
C ASP A 86 4.74 11.73 25.76
N PRO A 87 4.81 11.61 24.42
CA PRO A 87 3.73 11.01 23.66
C PRO A 87 3.61 9.50 23.89
N LYS A 88 4.61 8.85 24.51
CA LYS A 88 4.56 7.43 24.88
C LYS A 88 3.56 7.14 25.99
N ASP A 89 3.35 8.10 26.87
CA ASP A 89 2.36 8.05 27.96
C ASP A 89 1.00 8.59 27.53
N HIS A 90 0.91 9.12 26.30
CA HIS A 90 -0.32 9.66 25.73
C HIS A 90 -1.07 8.60 24.90
N PRO A 91 -2.43 8.60 24.88
CA PRO A 91 -3.23 7.64 24.08
C PRO A 91 -2.95 7.63 22.57
N ILE A 92 -2.24 8.63 22.06
CA ILE A 92 -1.82 8.73 20.65
C ILE A 92 -0.98 7.53 20.22
N LYS A 93 -0.21 6.94 21.13
CA LYS A 93 0.56 5.73 20.85
C LYS A 93 -0.34 4.57 20.41
N ASN A 94 -1.46 4.37 21.13
CA ASN A 94 -2.44 3.33 20.80
C ASN A 94 -3.10 3.59 19.45
N GLU A 95 -3.31 4.86 19.10
CA GLU A 95 -3.84 5.25 17.79
C GLU A 95 -2.87 4.91 16.66
N LEU A 96 -1.58 5.21 16.84
CA LEU A 96 -0.53 4.83 15.87
C LEU A 96 -0.37 3.31 15.73
N ASP A 97 -0.48 2.55 16.82
CA ASP A 97 -0.47 1.09 16.79
C ASP A 97 -1.69 0.54 16.02
N ARG A 98 -2.87 1.13 16.24
CA ARG A 98 -4.11 0.79 15.54
C ARG A 98 -3.98 1.06 14.03
N ILE A 99 -3.46 2.22 13.64
CA ILE A 99 -3.25 2.57 12.23
C ILE A 99 -2.26 1.61 11.56
N ARG A 100 -1.15 1.28 12.25
CA ARG A 100 -0.17 0.30 11.74
C ARG A 100 -0.77 -1.09 11.53
N SER A 101 -1.65 -1.54 12.43
CA SER A 101 -2.41 -2.79 12.24
C SER A 101 -3.24 -2.76 10.95
N TYR A 102 -3.94 -1.66 10.67
CA TYR A 102 -4.69 -1.51 9.42
C TYR A 102 -3.81 -1.44 8.16
N MET A 103 -2.66 -0.76 8.23
CA MET A 103 -1.69 -0.75 7.13
C MET A 103 -1.15 -2.15 6.83
N ASN A 104 -0.86 -2.96 7.85
CA ASN A 104 -0.46 -4.36 7.68
C ASN A 104 -1.57 -5.18 7.01
N ARG A 105 -2.83 -4.95 7.39
CA ARG A 105 -3.97 -5.62 6.77
C ARG A 105 -4.14 -5.26 5.30
N VAL A 106 -3.93 -4.00 4.92
CA VAL A 106 -3.89 -3.57 3.51
C VAL A 106 -2.77 -4.27 2.75
N LYS A 107 -1.58 -4.35 3.34
CA LYS A 107 -0.44 -5.07 2.76
C LYS A 107 -0.74 -6.55 2.54
N GLU A 108 -1.33 -7.23 3.52
CA GLU A 108 -1.74 -8.63 3.35
C GLU A 108 -2.74 -8.84 2.21
N ILE A 109 -3.70 -7.93 2.04
CA ILE A 109 -4.68 -8.00 0.95
C ILE A 109 -3.97 -7.84 -0.40
N GLU A 110 -3.04 -6.90 -0.49
CA GLU A 110 -2.24 -6.68 -1.70
C GLU A 110 -1.36 -7.90 -2.04
N ASP A 111 -0.71 -8.49 -1.05
CA ASP A 111 0.12 -9.67 -1.21
C ASP A 111 -0.71 -10.89 -1.64
N LYS A 112 -1.90 -11.07 -1.06
CA LYS A 112 -2.87 -12.10 -1.50
C LYS A 112 -3.31 -11.91 -2.94
N ARG A 113 -3.44 -10.66 -3.42
CA ARG A 113 -3.77 -10.37 -4.83
C ARG A 113 -2.64 -10.77 -5.78
N LYS A 114 -1.39 -10.65 -5.34
CA LYS A 114 -0.17 -11.01 -6.11
C LYS A 114 0.18 -12.50 -6.04
N ALA A 115 -0.34 -13.23 -5.06
CA ALA A 115 -0.03 -14.65 -4.85
C ALA A 115 -0.44 -15.54 -6.04
N ALA A 116 0.38 -16.56 -6.32
CA ALA A 116 0.08 -17.55 -7.35
C ALA A 116 -1.23 -18.29 -7.03
N LYS A 117 -2.12 -18.36 -8.01
CA LYS A 117 -3.41 -19.05 -7.87
C LYS A 117 -3.25 -20.51 -8.32
N VAL A 118 -3.74 -21.44 -7.50
CA VAL A 118 -3.78 -22.86 -7.87
C VAL A 118 -4.76 -23.08 -9.02
N ASP A 119 -4.33 -23.79 -10.06
CA ASP A 119 -5.24 -24.26 -11.11
C ASP A 119 -6.15 -25.35 -10.55
N LYS A 120 -7.36 -24.94 -10.18
CA LYS A 120 -8.40 -25.82 -9.64
C LYS A 120 -8.78 -26.94 -10.62
N ALA A 121 -8.72 -26.68 -11.93
CA ALA A 121 -9.05 -27.67 -12.94
C ALA A 121 -7.96 -28.74 -13.04
N ALA A 122 -6.68 -28.33 -13.03
CA ALA A 122 -5.55 -29.26 -12.98
C ALA A 122 -5.56 -30.10 -11.69
N ALA A 123 -5.75 -29.47 -10.52
CA ALA A 123 -5.86 -30.17 -9.25
C ALA A 123 -6.99 -31.22 -9.27
N LYS A 124 -8.17 -30.86 -9.82
CA LYS A 124 -9.29 -31.79 -9.97
C LYS A 124 -8.95 -32.99 -10.87
N ARG A 125 -8.18 -32.79 -11.95
CA ARG A 125 -7.71 -33.88 -12.83
C ARG A 125 -6.76 -34.82 -12.09
N ILE A 126 -5.78 -34.27 -11.36
CA ILE A 126 -4.81 -35.05 -10.57
C ILE A 126 -5.53 -35.92 -9.54
N VAL A 127 -6.47 -35.34 -8.78
CA VAL A 127 -7.26 -36.07 -7.79
C VAL A 127 -8.11 -37.15 -8.47
N LYS A 128 -8.78 -36.83 -9.57
CA LYS A 128 -9.62 -37.79 -10.30
C LYS A 128 -8.81 -38.97 -10.87
N SER A 129 -7.60 -38.73 -11.38
CA SER A 129 -6.73 -39.81 -11.85
C SER A 129 -6.18 -40.66 -10.71
N ALA A 130 -5.86 -40.04 -9.56
CA ALA A 130 -5.31 -40.75 -8.41
C ALA A 130 -6.35 -41.66 -7.72
N LEU A 131 -7.62 -41.27 -7.75
CA LEU A 131 -8.74 -42.03 -7.19
C LEU A 131 -9.42 -42.96 -8.21
N TRP A 132 -8.89 -43.05 -9.43
CA TRP A 132 -9.44 -43.93 -10.45
C TRP A 132 -9.04 -45.37 -10.17
N GLU A 133 -9.97 -46.17 -9.64
CA GLU A 133 -9.84 -47.62 -9.60
C GLU A 133 -10.31 -48.22 -10.92
N PRO A 134 -9.50 -49.06 -11.60
CA PRO A 134 -10.00 -49.81 -12.74
C PRO A 134 -11.08 -50.76 -12.23
N ALA A 135 -12.28 -50.70 -12.84
CA ALA A 135 -13.31 -51.70 -12.62
C ALA A 135 -12.67 -53.08 -12.77
N LYS A 136 -12.80 -53.93 -11.73
CA LYS A 136 -12.22 -55.28 -11.69
C LYS A 136 -12.58 -56.00 -12.99
N GLN A 137 -11.64 -56.03 -13.92
CA GLN A 137 -11.76 -56.84 -15.12
C GLN A 137 -11.48 -58.27 -14.67
N ASP A 138 -12.54 -59.09 -14.68
CA ASP A 138 -12.41 -60.53 -14.61
C ASP A 138 -11.39 -60.99 -15.65
N LYS A 139 -10.32 -61.59 -15.16
CA LYS A 139 -9.22 -62.12 -15.97
C LYS A 139 -9.74 -63.13 -16.99
N LYS A 140 -9.82 -62.75 -18.26
CA LYS A 140 -9.57 -63.65 -19.39
C LYS A 140 -8.84 -62.92 -20.52
N MET A 141 -7.53 -63.13 -20.58
CA MET A 141 -6.76 -63.05 -21.84
C MET A 141 -7.05 -64.31 -22.67
N PRO A 142 -7.02 -64.31 -24.03
CA PRO A 142 -5.83 -63.87 -24.79
C PRO A 142 -6.08 -63.22 -26.18
N GLY A 143 -5.03 -62.59 -26.75
CA GLY A 143 -4.83 -62.60 -28.22
C GLY A 143 -4.46 -61.29 -28.96
N LYS A 144 -3.18 -61.18 -29.33
CA LYS A 144 -2.56 -60.69 -30.59
C LYS A 144 -2.98 -59.35 -31.28
N ARG A 145 -1.91 -58.58 -31.58
CA ARG A 145 -1.61 -57.69 -32.75
C ARG A 145 -2.29 -56.30 -32.72
N LYS A 146 -1.66 -55.20 -33.16
CA LYS A 146 -0.62 -55.00 -34.17
C LYS A 146 0.05 -53.62 -33.97
N GLN A 147 1.37 -53.56 -34.14
CA GLN A 147 2.11 -52.32 -34.35
C GLN A 147 1.69 -51.74 -35.71
N GLN A 148 1.32 -50.46 -35.76
CA GLN A 148 1.08 -49.73 -37.00
C GLN A 148 1.74 -48.36 -36.94
N ASP A 149 2.63 -48.19 -37.90
CA ASP A 149 3.55 -47.09 -38.09
C ASP A 149 2.85 -45.75 -38.30
N ARG A 150 3.42 -44.68 -37.74
CA ARG A 150 3.09 -43.31 -38.12
C ARG A 150 4.12 -42.81 -39.14
N ALA A 151 3.78 -42.93 -40.42
CA ALA A 151 4.32 -42.09 -41.48
C ALA A 151 3.15 -41.30 -42.09
N GLY A 152 3.22 -39.97 -42.03
CA GLY A 152 2.14 -39.05 -42.43
C GLY A 152 2.10 -38.75 -43.94
N PRO A 153 1.38 -37.69 -44.36
CA PRO A 153 1.65 -37.07 -45.65
C PRO A 153 2.01 -35.58 -45.53
N GLN A 154 3.17 -35.23 -46.07
CA GLN A 154 3.46 -33.90 -46.63
C GLN A 154 2.66 -33.74 -47.93
N ASN A 155 2.04 -32.59 -48.16
CA ASN A 155 1.67 -32.17 -49.50
C ASN A 155 2.22 -30.76 -49.80
N LYS A 156 3.33 -30.73 -50.54
CA LYS A 156 3.79 -29.58 -51.30
C LYS A 156 3.20 -29.73 -52.71
N LYS A 157 2.35 -28.80 -53.16
CA LYS A 157 2.11 -28.60 -54.60
C LYS A 157 3.01 -27.46 -55.09
N LYS A 158 3.92 -27.81 -56.01
CA LYS A 158 4.70 -26.90 -56.84
C LYS A 158 3.85 -26.44 -58.03
N ARG A 159 4.05 -25.15 -58.38
CA ARG A 159 4.22 -24.50 -59.70
C ARG A 159 3.58 -25.16 -60.94
N ASP A 160 2.90 -24.32 -61.72
CA ASP A 160 3.42 -23.81 -62.99
C ASP A 160 3.33 -22.27 -62.99
#